data_AF-A0A961U165-F1
#
_entry.id   AF-A0A961U165-F1
#
_cell.length_a   1.000
_cell.length_b   1.000
_cell.length_c   1.000
_cell.angle_alpha   90.00
_cell.angle_beta   90.00
_cell.angle_gamma   90.00
#
_symmetry.space_group_name_H-M   'P 1'
#
loop_
_entity.id
_entity.type
_entity.pdbx_description
1 polymer ?
#
loop_
_entity_poly.entity_id
_entity_poly.type
_entity_poly.pdbx_seq_one_letter_code
_entity_poly.pdbx_strand_id
1 'polypeptide(L)'
;MAKSQHAKTKELPTLFAKAPRRLVPLDQTDAQGLLAELGEAADERGLERLAALCRSDAPDAAFLGAVFDLSEFMRDCARRQPEAVDRLFDQSLEERLEDILATIAALPFA
;
A
#
# COMPACT_ATOMS: atom_id res chain seq x y z
N MET A 1 -7.04 -17.15 51.20
CA MET A 1 -6.72 -15.79 50.70
C MET A 1 -5.48 -15.92 49.82
N ALA A 2 -5.40 -15.60 48.54
CA ALA A 2 -6.33 -15.10 47.55
C ALA A 2 -5.89 -15.69 46.18
N LYS A 3 -6.86 -15.99 45.32
CA LYS A 3 -6.65 -16.56 43.98
C LYS A 3 -6.02 -15.49 43.10
N SER A 4 -4.81 -15.73 42.58
CA SER A 4 -4.27 -14.93 41.47
C SER A 4 -4.90 -15.45 40.18
N GLN A 5 -6.03 -14.86 39.80
CA GLN A 5 -6.60 -15.08 38.48
C GLN A 5 -5.81 -14.21 37.50
N HIS A 6 -4.91 -14.84 36.75
CA HIS A 6 -4.40 -14.25 35.52
C HIS A 6 -5.60 -13.84 34.67
N ALA A 7 -5.70 -12.53 34.41
CA ALA A 7 -6.62 -11.98 33.42
C ALA A 7 -6.32 -12.73 32.12
N LYS A 8 -7.26 -13.60 31.73
CA LYS A 8 -7.20 -14.35 30.48
C LYS A 8 -7.27 -13.29 29.37
N THR A 9 -6.13 -12.95 28.79
CA THR A 9 -6.04 -12.06 27.63
C THR A 9 -6.99 -12.65 26.59
N LYS A 10 -8.10 -11.96 26.35
CA LYS A 10 -9.13 -12.40 25.44
C LYS A 10 -8.50 -12.30 24.04
N GLU A 11 -8.15 -13.43 23.44
CA GLU A 11 -7.60 -13.47 22.09
C GLU A 11 -8.56 -12.74 21.15
N LEU A 12 -8.10 -11.64 20.57
CA LEU A 12 -8.84 -10.93 19.54
C LEU A 12 -8.86 -11.81 18.28
N PRO A 13 -9.99 -11.86 17.54
CA PRO A 13 -10.05 -12.61 16.30
C PRO A 13 -9.02 -12.04 15.32
N THR A 14 -8.12 -12.90 14.83
CA THR A 14 -7.15 -12.56 13.80
C THR A 14 -7.85 -12.56 12.44
N LEU A 15 -7.87 -11.40 11.77
CA LEU A 15 -8.29 -11.27 10.36
C LEU A 15 -7.54 -12.26 9.45
N PHE A 16 -6.27 -12.50 9.78
CA PHE A 16 -5.35 -13.30 8.99
C PHE A 16 -4.59 -14.27 9.90
N ALA A 17 -5.27 -15.22 10.54
CA ALA A 17 -4.64 -16.33 11.28
C ALA A 17 -3.50 -17.04 10.50
N LYS A 18 -3.35 -16.75 9.19
CA LYS A 18 -2.17 -16.91 8.34
C LYS A 18 -1.93 -15.65 7.51
N ALA A 19 -0.68 -15.37 7.15
CA ALA A 19 -0.32 -14.26 6.25
C ALA A 19 -1.16 -14.29 4.94
N PRO A 20 -1.65 -13.13 4.48
CA PRO A 20 -2.41 -13.05 3.24
C PRO A 20 -1.57 -13.54 2.05
N ARG A 21 -2.23 -14.15 1.06
CA ARG A 21 -1.56 -14.61 -0.16
C ARG A 21 -1.05 -13.41 -0.96
N ARG A 22 -0.01 -13.66 -1.75
CA ARG A 22 0.46 -12.70 -2.76
C ARG A 22 -0.70 -12.35 -3.70
N LEU A 23 -0.83 -11.05 -3.99
CA LEU A 23 -1.76 -10.53 -4.99
C LEU A 23 -1.33 -10.98 -6.39
N VAL A 24 -2.29 -11.42 -7.19
CA VAL A 24 -2.12 -11.86 -8.58
C VAL A 24 -3.27 -11.25 -9.37
N PRO A 25 -3.01 -10.64 -10.55
CA PRO A 25 -4.07 -10.07 -11.37
C PRO A 25 -5.01 -11.17 -11.91
N LEU A 26 -6.23 -10.76 -12.23
CA LEU A 26 -7.21 -11.51 -13.02
C LEU A 26 -6.76 -11.60 -14.48
N ASP A 27 -6.33 -10.48 -15.07
CA ASP A 27 -5.72 -10.43 -16.40
C ASP A 27 -4.31 -9.83 -16.33
N GLN A 28 -3.31 -10.65 -16.61
CA GLN A 28 -1.90 -10.22 -16.57
C GLN A 28 -1.58 -9.17 -17.63
N THR A 29 -2.26 -9.21 -18.78
CA THR A 29 -2.05 -8.28 -19.89
C THR A 29 -2.66 -6.93 -19.55
N ASP A 30 -3.88 -6.94 -18.99
CA ASP A 30 -4.55 -5.71 -18.55
C ASP A 30 -3.74 -5.03 -17.43
N ALA A 31 -3.32 -5.80 -16.43
CA ALA A 31 -2.46 -5.29 -15.36
C ALA A 31 -1.17 -4.61 -15.86
N GLN A 32 -0.55 -5.14 -16.92
CA GLN A 32 0.62 -4.52 -17.55
C GLN A 32 0.27 -3.24 -18.30
N GLY A 33 -0.87 -3.21 -19.01
CA GLY A 33 -1.37 -2.01 -19.67
C GLY A 33 -1.66 -0.89 -18.68
N LEU A 34 -2.37 -1.21 -17.59
CA LEU A 34 -2.69 -0.27 -16.51
C LEU A 34 -1.44 0.29 -15.83
N LEU A 35 -0.41 -0.54 -15.65
CA LEU A 35 0.86 -0.09 -15.09
C LEU A 35 1.62 0.83 -16.06
N ALA A 36 1.57 0.55 -17.36
CA ALA A 36 2.17 1.40 -18.39
C ALA A 36 1.48 2.77 -18.45
N GLU A 37 0.15 2.82 -18.38
CA GLU A 37 -0.62 4.07 -18.31
C GLU A 37 -0.20 4.94 -17.11
N LEU A 38 0.03 4.32 -15.93
CA LEU A 38 0.55 5.06 -14.79
C LEU A 38 1.98 5.56 -15.03
N GLY A 39 2.82 4.76 -15.67
CA GLY A 39 4.19 5.15 -16.04
C GLY A 39 4.22 6.37 -16.96
N GLU A 40 3.33 6.42 -17.96
CA GLU A 40 3.16 7.58 -18.84
C GLU A 40 2.70 8.81 -18.06
N ALA A 41 1.68 8.67 -17.21
CA ALA A 41 1.19 9.75 -16.37
C ALA A 41 2.27 10.27 -15.39
N ALA A 42 3.16 9.39 -14.94
CA ALA A 42 4.30 9.75 -14.10
C ALA A 42 5.36 10.53 -14.89
N ASP A 43 5.70 10.12 -16.11
CA ASP A 43 6.63 10.84 -16.99
C ASP A 43 6.12 12.26 -17.30
N GLU A 44 4.83 12.41 -17.64
CA GLU A 44 4.21 13.71 -17.93
C GLU A 44 4.32 14.70 -16.77
N ARG A 45 4.45 14.21 -15.54
CA ARG A 45 4.56 14.99 -14.31
C ARG A 45 5.97 15.05 -13.73
N GLY A 46 6.95 14.46 -14.41
CA GLY A 46 8.35 14.44 -13.95
C GLY A 46 8.61 13.55 -12.73
N LEU A 47 7.79 12.52 -12.51
CA LEU A 47 7.93 11.56 -11.41
C LEU A 47 8.84 10.39 -11.83
N GLU A 48 10.14 10.68 -11.97
CA GLU A 48 11.12 9.76 -12.58
C GLU A 48 11.21 8.40 -11.86
N ARG A 49 11.14 8.38 -10.53
CA ARG A 49 11.22 7.14 -9.72
C ARG A 49 10.01 6.25 -9.98
N LEU A 50 8.80 6.81 -9.93
CA LEU A 50 7.57 6.08 -10.20
C LEU A 50 7.53 5.55 -11.64
N ALA A 51 7.89 6.38 -12.62
CA ALA A 51 7.90 5.97 -14.01
C ALA A 51 8.92 4.84 -14.27
N ALA A 52 10.10 4.91 -13.64
CA ALA A 52 11.09 3.85 -13.69
C ALA A 52 10.58 2.54 -13.05
N LEU A 53 9.87 2.62 -11.91
CA LEU A 53 9.25 1.44 -11.30
C LEU A 53 8.23 0.79 -12.26
N CYS A 54 7.34 1.57 -12.86
CA CYS A 54 6.30 1.09 -13.77
C CYS A 54 6.85 0.36 -15.01
N ARG A 55 8.09 0.68 -15.44
CA ARG A 55 8.78 0.03 -16.57
C ARG A 55 9.66 -1.16 -16.15
N SER A 56 9.79 -1.43 -14.86
CA SER A 56 10.67 -2.46 -14.34
C SER A 56 9.94 -3.79 -14.15
N ASP A 57 10.72 -4.87 -14.06
CA ASP A 57 10.24 -6.19 -13.63
C ASP A 57 10.30 -6.35 -12.08
N ALA A 58 10.35 -5.23 -11.34
CA ALA A 58 10.45 -5.28 -9.89
C ALA A 58 9.17 -5.87 -9.27
N PRO A 59 9.27 -6.59 -8.12
CA PRO A 59 8.11 -7.13 -7.43
C PRO A 59 7.03 -6.09 -7.11
N ASP A 60 7.44 -4.86 -6.80
CA ASP A 60 6.51 -3.76 -6.47
C ASP A 60 5.74 -3.28 -7.69
N ALA A 61 6.35 -3.33 -8.88
CA ALA A 61 5.69 -3.02 -10.15
C ALA A 61 4.60 -4.06 -10.45
N ALA A 62 4.93 -5.35 -10.30
CA ALA A 62 3.97 -6.44 -10.45
C ALA A 62 2.84 -6.39 -9.42
N PHE A 63 3.15 -6.03 -8.16
CA PHE A 63 2.15 -5.80 -7.13
C PHE A 63 1.20 -4.66 -7.50
N LEU A 64 1.74 -3.53 -7.98
CA LEU A 64 0.94 -2.36 -8.33
C LEU A 64 0.00 -2.65 -9.53
N GLY A 65 0.51 -3.36 -10.55
CA GLY A 65 -0.32 -3.86 -11.65
C GLY A 65 -1.46 -4.76 -11.16
N ALA A 66 -1.18 -5.69 -10.24
CA ALA A 66 -2.21 -6.55 -9.65
C ALA A 66 -3.25 -5.76 -8.85
N VAL A 67 -2.84 -4.72 -8.11
CA VAL A 67 -3.75 -3.85 -7.37
C VAL A 67 -4.72 -3.12 -8.31
N PHE A 68 -4.23 -2.65 -9.46
CA PHE A 68 -5.05 -1.89 -10.40
C PHE A 68 -6.04 -2.74 -11.18
N ASP A 69 -5.61 -3.94 -11.58
CA ASP A 69 -6.50 -4.93 -12.21
C ASP A 69 -7.58 -5.41 -11.22
N LEU A 70 -7.26 -5.57 -9.93
CA LEU A 70 -8.22 -6.02 -8.91
C LEU A 70 -9.07 -4.88 -8.32
N SER A 71 -8.68 -3.62 -8.50
CA SER A 71 -9.36 -2.47 -7.92
C SER A 71 -9.30 -1.26 -8.84
N GLU A 72 -10.37 -1.09 -9.62
CA GLU A 72 -10.60 0.07 -10.46
C GLU A 72 -10.52 1.39 -9.68
N PHE A 73 -10.93 1.39 -8.41
CA PHE A 73 -10.82 2.55 -7.53
C PHE A 73 -9.36 2.93 -7.29
N MET A 74 -8.50 1.96 -6.96
CA MET A 74 -7.08 2.20 -6.72
C MET A 74 -6.37 2.65 -7.99
N ARG A 75 -6.69 2.03 -9.13
CA ARG A 75 -6.23 2.47 -10.46
C ARG A 75 -6.57 3.95 -10.69
N ASP A 76 -7.83 4.31 -10.49
CA ASP A 76 -8.31 5.67 -10.71
C ASP A 76 -7.67 6.69 -9.78
N CYS A 77 -7.46 6.32 -8.51
CA CYS A 77 -6.73 7.15 -7.55
C CYS A 77 -5.28 7.40 -8.00
N ALA A 78 -4.56 6.33 -8.37
CA ALA A 78 -3.18 6.43 -8.80
C ALA A 78 -3.03 7.28 -10.08
N ARG A 79 -3.93 7.12 -11.04
CA ARG A 79 -3.91 7.90 -12.29
C ARG A 79 -4.20 9.39 -12.07
N ARG A 80 -5.12 9.72 -11.16
CA ARG A 80 -5.49 11.13 -10.88
C ARG A 80 -4.41 11.86 -10.08
N GLN A 81 -3.74 11.15 -9.18
CA GLN A 81 -2.73 11.70 -8.28
C GLN A 81 -1.49 10.78 -8.16
N PRO A 82 -0.69 10.65 -9.23
CA PRO A 82 0.50 9.79 -9.22
C PRO A 82 1.55 10.27 -8.19
N GLU A 83 1.55 11.55 -7.80
CA GLU A 83 2.41 12.08 -6.73
C GLU A 83 2.10 11.44 -5.37
N ALA A 84 0.88 10.94 -5.15
CA ALA A 84 0.56 10.19 -3.94
C ALA A 84 1.26 8.83 -3.91
N VAL A 85 1.44 8.20 -5.07
CA VAL A 85 2.17 6.94 -5.21
C VAL A 85 3.67 7.19 -5.13
N ASP A 86 4.19 8.26 -5.77
CA ASP A 86 5.61 8.60 -5.69
C ASP A 86 6.08 8.93 -4.26
N ARG A 87 5.22 9.58 -3.46
CA ARG A 87 5.52 9.83 -2.04
C ARG A 87 5.66 8.56 -1.18
N LEU A 88 5.24 7.39 -1.68
CA LEU A 88 5.45 6.13 -0.97
C LEU A 88 6.93 5.73 -0.94
N PHE A 89 7.78 6.31 -1.81
CA PHE A 89 9.23 6.07 -1.80
C PHE A 89 9.98 6.87 -0.73
N ASP A 90 9.34 7.86 -0.10
CA ASP A 90 10.04 8.81 0.77
C ASP A 90 10.25 8.27 2.19
N GLN A 91 9.42 7.32 2.63
CA GLN A 91 9.46 6.75 3.97
C GLN A 91 9.09 5.27 3.93
N SER A 92 9.69 4.48 4.81
CA SER A 92 9.24 3.11 5.06
C SER A 92 7.83 3.09 5.66
N LEU A 93 7.16 1.94 5.57
CA LEU A 93 5.84 1.75 6.17
C LEU A 93 5.90 1.99 7.69
N GLU A 94 6.93 1.46 8.34
CA GLU A 94 7.15 1.60 9.78
C GLU A 94 7.30 3.07 10.18
N GLU A 95 8.20 3.82 9.52
CA GLU A 95 8.39 5.26 9.76
C GLU A 95 7.08 6.03 9.54
N ARG A 96 6.35 5.72 8.46
CA ARG A 96 5.09 6.40 8.15
C ARG A 96 4.02 6.13 9.20
N LEU A 97 3.93 4.91 9.72
CA LEU A 97 3.00 4.56 10.78
C LEU A 97 3.36 5.26 12.09
N GLU A 98 4.65 5.30 12.45
CA GLU A 98 5.14 6.01 13.64
C GLU A 98 4.82 7.51 13.56
N ASP A 99 5.07 8.16 12.42
CA ASP A 99 4.76 9.57 12.19
C ASP A 99 3.26 9.86 12.34
N ILE A 100 2.40 8.98 11.78
CA ILE A 100 0.95 9.11 11.92
C ILE A 100 0.53 8.99 13.38
N LEU A 101 1.06 8.00 14.11
CA LEU A 101 0.75 7.79 15.53
C LEU A 101 1.21 8.97 16.38
N ALA A 102 2.40 9.50 16.13
CA ALA A 102 2.92 10.68 16.81
C ALA A 102 2.04 11.92 16.53
N THR A 103 1.63 12.11 15.28
CA THR A 103 0.72 13.19 14.88
C THR A 103 -0.62 13.08 15.60
N ILE A 104 -1.20 11.88 15.68
CA ILE A 104 -2.45 11.62 16.40
C ILE A 104 -2.29 11.92 17.90
N ALA A 105 -1.20 11.47 18.52
CA ALA A 105 -0.93 11.68 19.94
C ALA A 105 -0.72 13.16 20.31
N ALA A 106 -0.28 13.98 19.36
CA ALA A 106 -0.10 15.42 19.53
C ALA A 106 -1.40 16.23 19.34
N LEU A 107 -2.51 15.60 18.91
CA LEU A 107 -3.78 16.29 18.77
C LEU A 107 -4.30 16.74 20.15
N PRO A 108 -4.90 17.95 20.25
CA PRO A 108 -5.32 18.53 21.53
C PRO A 108 -6.51 17.81 22.21
N PHE A 109 -7.00 16.71 21.62
CA PHE A 109 -8.11 15.91 22.13
C PHE A 109 -7.75 14.42 22.29
N ALA A 110 -6.47 14.06 22.16
CA ALA A 110 -5.97 12.70 22.37
C ALA A 110 -5.85 12.34 23.85
#